data_AF-A0A1A7YLW4-F1
#
_entry.id   AF-A0A1A7YLW4-F1
#
_cell.length_a   1.000
_cell.length_b   1.000
_cell.length_c   1.000
_cell.angle_alpha   90.00
_cell.angle_beta   90.00
_cell.angle_gamma   90.00
#
_symmetry.space_group_name_H-M   'P 1'
#
loop_
_entity.id
_entity.type
_entity.pdbx_description
1 polymer ?
#
loop_
_entity_poly.entity_id
_entity_poly.type
_entity_poly.pdbx_seq_one_letter_code
_entity_poly.pdbx_strand_id
1 'polypeptide(L)'
;MDTVDCERVWKLVFGQFPAELFNDPFLAYELLRFLRLNLESIQRRAPEFVHFFPNFLKFLAWDSPAVVEDFVDLLPSLVTTGTAVELLHTLLDLPCLSATLVLQLRSTCLPIADQNGRGLLSLEAFRNPTFRGLFLFLLRVKAGSGDTIDRLSTLHELLTEAADWPRVVRCAQTIPVLLHVYFNTIVKIDDEKLLAHLVLVMLERSSLLLRIPSYSKEIHKVFSCHLMRLCKLHPSLVVDQSHELLEFAGATGNVYSKEEVYTHVVWVLGEYLSVSSDSRCSVKLITSCFEALEAVLFEITSSAPPPGTICPTPRVITTLMSALAKLASRSHDLIPRVSLFLSKLRTVARSGSVAWCSDEENLVAIVTRGEELLSLLKAPGVAQSVLTPPPYVTTPRWHRDSNVAMPLQLRALTSLTHSQ
;
A
#
# COMPACT_ATOMS: atom_id res chain seq x y z
N MET A 1 -14.13 -32.83 -39.49
CA MET A 1 -14.18 -32.56 -38.05
C MET A 1 -14.02 -31.07 -37.90
N ASP A 2 -15.14 -30.38 -37.83
CA ASP A 2 -15.19 -28.93 -37.74
C ASP A 2 -14.44 -28.49 -36.49
N THR A 3 -13.55 -27.52 -36.64
CA THR A 3 -12.88 -26.85 -35.53
C THR A 3 -13.97 -26.29 -34.64
N VAL A 4 -14.26 -26.96 -33.52
CA VAL A 4 -14.99 -26.35 -32.41
C VAL A 4 -14.32 -25.00 -32.20
N ASP A 5 -15.09 -23.93 -32.33
CA ASP A 5 -14.60 -22.57 -32.18
C ASP A 5 -14.16 -22.40 -30.72
N CYS A 6 -12.89 -22.77 -30.45
CA CYS A 6 -12.30 -22.80 -29.12
C CYS A 6 -12.45 -21.44 -28.42
N GLU A 7 -12.51 -20.35 -29.19
CA GLU A 7 -12.74 -19.01 -28.68
C GLU A 7 -14.12 -18.86 -28.04
N ARG A 8 -15.17 -19.45 -28.64
CA ARG A 8 -16.51 -19.49 -28.03
C ARG A 8 -16.52 -20.31 -26.75
N VAL A 9 -15.77 -21.41 -26.71
CA VAL A 9 -15.64 -22.24 -25.50
C VAL A 9 -14.97 -21.42 -24.38
N TRP A 10 -13.88 -20.70 -24.67
CA TRP A 10 -13.23 -19.85 -23.68
C TRP A 10 -14.13 -18.72 -23.17
N LYS A 11 -14.88 -18.07 -24.07
CA LYS A 11 -15.87 -17.04 -23.69
C LYS A 11 -16.98 -17.61 -22.81
N LEU A 12 -17.41 -18.84 -23.06
CA LEU A 12 -18.41 -19.52 -22.23
C LEU A 12 -17.83 -19.85 -20.84
N VAL A 13 -16.68 -20.52 -20.81
CA VAL A 13 -16.05 -21.06 -19.59
C VAL A 13 -15.53 -19.96 -18.68
N PHE A 14 -14.87 -18.93 -19.24
CA PHE A 14 -14.33 -17.82 -18.46
C PHE A 14 -15.32 -16.67 -18.26
N GLY A 15 -16.32 -16.56 -19.15
CA GLY A 15 -17.28 -15.46 -19.16
C GLY A 15 -18.64 -15.83 -18.62
N GLN A 16 -19.39 -16.69 -19.30
CA GLN A 16 -20.78 -16.94 -18.93
C GLN A 16 -20.90 -17.74 -17.63
N PHE A 17 -20.15 -18.83 -17.47
CA PHE A 17 -20.29 -19.72 -16.32
C PHE A 17 -20.02 -19.02 -14.98
N PRO A 18 -18.90 -18.30 -14.76
CA PRO A 18 -18.71 -17.61 -13.48
C PRO A 18 -19.66 -16.42 -13.30
N ALA A 19 -20.25 -15.88 -14.37
CA ALA A 19 -21.18 -14.76 -14.25
C ALA A 19 -22.56 -15.20 -13.77
N GLU A 20 -23.03 -16.36 -14.22
CA GLU A 20 -24.37 -16.88 -13.91
C GLU A 20 -24.38 -17.88 -12.74
N LEU A 21 -23.28 -18.61 -12.55
CA LEU A 21 -23.16 -19.73 -11.62
C LEU A 21 -22.06 -19.51 -10.59
N PHE A 22 -21.73 -18.25 -10.25
CA PHE A 22 -20.76 -17.92 -9.20
C PHE A 22 -21.07 -18.57 -7.84
N ASN A 23 -22.35 -18.91 -7.61
CA ASN A 23 -22.85 -19.50 -6.38
C ASN A 23 -22.83 -21.03 -6.36
N ASP A 24 -22.42 -21.68 -7.45
CA ASP A 24 -22.24 -23.13 -7.51
C ASP A 24 -20.83 -23.53 -7.02
N PRO A 25 -20.71 -24.19 -5.86
CA PRO A 25 -19.42 -24.58 -5.31
C PRO A 25 -18.69 -25.63 -6.16
N PHE A 26 -19.43 -26.49 -6.88
CA PHE A 26 -18.81 -27.51 -7.74
C PHE A 26 -18.14 -26.86 -8.95
N LEU A 27 -18.83 -25.93 -9.60
CA LEU A 27 -18.26 -25.15 -10.70
C LEU A 27 -17.03 -24.36 -10.24
N ALA A 28 -17.12 -23.65 -9.11
CA ALA A 28 -16.01 -22.87 -8.59
C ALA A 28 -14.77 -23.73 -8.39
N TYR A 29 -14.92 -24.88 -7.72
CA TYR A 29 -13.84 -25.82 -7.48
C TYR A 29 -13.23 -26.37 -8.77
N GLU A 30 -14.05 -26.93 -9.67
CA GLU A 30 -13.56 -27.56 -10.90
C GLU A 30 -12.92 -26.55 -11.86
N LEU A 31 -13.49 -25.34 -11.97
CA LEU A 31 -12.93 -24.31 -12.84
C LEU A 31 -11.60 -23.78 -12.30
N LEU A 32 -11.51 -23.46 -11.01
CA LEU A 32 -10.26 -22.97 -10.41
C LEU A 32 -9.17 -24.04 -10.46
N ARG A 33 -9.52 -25.31 -10.18
CA ARG A 33 -8.61 -26.44 -10.34
C ARG A 33 -8.16 -26.60 -11.78
N PHE A 34 -9.07 -26.51 -12.75
CA PHE A 34 -8.73 -26.56 -14.17
C PHE A 34 -7.74 -25.46 -14.57
N LEU A 35 -7.99 -24.22 -14.14
CA LEU A 35 -7.10 -23.07 -14.40
C LEU A 35 -5.70 -23.32 -13.82
N ARG A 36 -5.61 -23.75 -12.55
CA ARG A 36 -4.33 -24.03 -11.88
C ARG A 36 -3.53 -25.13 -12.57
N LEU A 37 -4.18 -26.24 -12.93
CA LEU A 37 -3.51 -27.39 -13.54
C LEU A 37 -3.08 -27.14 -15.00
N ASN A 38 -3.68 -26.18 -15.69
CA ASN A 38 -3.45 -25.96 -17.13
C ASN A 38 -2.91 -24.55 -17.45
N LEU A 39 -2.42 -23.83 -16.46
CA LEU A 39 -2.15 -22.39 -16.55
C LEU A 39 -1.21 -22.01 -17.70
N GLU A 40 -0.10 -22.72 -17.86
CA GLU A 40 0.87 -22.49 -18.94
C GLU A 40 0.24 -22.71 -20.33
N SER A 41 -0.62 -23.73 -20.46
CA SER A 41 -1.31 -24.04 -21.70
C SER A 41 -2.34 -22.96 -22.03
N ILE A 42 -3.08 -22.48 -21.01
CA ILE A 42 -4.09 -21.43 -21.14
C ILE A 42 -3.43 -20.11 -21.52
N GLN A 43 -2.35 -19.70 -20.85
CA GLN A 43 -1.60 -18.48 -21.18
C GLN A 43 -1.15 -18.44 -22.65
N ARG A 44 -0.73 -19.59 -23.18
CA ARG A 44 -0.29 -19.70 -24.58
C ARG A 44 -1.44 -19.75 -25.59
N ARG A 45 -2.54 -20.43 -25.26
CA ARG A 45 -3.65 -20.69 -26.21
C ARG A 45 -4.81 -19.69 -26.11
N ALA A 46 -4.96 -19.05 -24.98
CA ALA A 46 -6.03 -18.10 -24.66
C ALA A 46 -5.48 -16.99 -23.74
N PRO A 47 -4.51 -16.17 -24.21
CA PRO A 47 -3.89 -15.12 -23.39
C PRO A 47 -4.90 -14.12 -22.84
N GLU A 48 -6.04 -13.93 -23.52
CA GLU A 48 -7.14 -13.09 -23.04
C GLU A 48 -7.77 -13.56 -21.71
N PHE A 49 -7.47 -14.77 -21.22
CA PHE A 49 -8.03 -15.26 -19.95
C PHE A 49 -7.77 -14.29 -18.79
N VAL A 50 -6.63 -13.58 -18.80
CA VAL A 50 -6.29 -12.60 -17.76
C VAL A 50 -7.35 -11.51 -17.65
N HIS A 51 -7.99 -11.12 -18.77
CA HIS A 51 -9.03 -10.10 -18.76
C HIS A 51 -10.34 -10.59 -18.13
N PHE A 52 -10.52 -11.88 -17.89
CA PHE A 52 -11.70 -12.40 -17.18
C PHE A 52 -11.52 -12.39 -15.66
N PHE A 53 -10.43 -11.82 -15.12
CA PHE A 53 -10.21 -11.76 -13.68
C PHE A 53 -11.41 -11.20 -12.88
N PRO A 54 -12.17 -10.17 -13.31
CA PRO A 54 -13.30 -9.68 -12.51
C PRO A 54 -14.34 -10.77 -12.28
N ASN A 55 -14.50 -11.66 -13.27
CA ASN A 55 -15.47 -12.75 -13.24
C ASN A 55 -14.99 -13.92 -12.40
N PHE A 56 -13.69 -14.27 -12.47
CA PHE A 56 -13.11 -15.28 -11.58
C PHE A 56 -13.23 -14.84 -10.11
N LEU A 57 -12.97 -13.56 -9.83
CA LEU A 57 -13.08 -12.98 -8.49
C LEU A 57 -14.51 -13.06 -7.90
N LYS A 58 -15.55 -13.35 -8.69
CA LYS A 58 -16.89 -13.63 -8.16
C LYS A 58 -16.94 -14.87 -7.29
N PHE A 59 -16.17 -15.92 -7.60
CA PHE A 59 -16.07 -17.11 -6.74
C PHE A 59 -15.49 -16.76 -5.38
N LEU A 60 -14.43 -15.95 -5.37
CA LEU A 60 -13.79 -15.46 -4.15
C LEU A 60 -14.72 -14.52 -3.37
N ALA A 61 -15.41 -13.60 -4.05
CA ALA A 61 -16.38 -12.71 -3.41
C ALA A 61 -17.60 -13.46 -2.87
N TRP A 62 -17.96 -14.59 -3.48
CA TRP A 62 -19.03 -15.44 -3.01
C TRP A 62 -18.59 -16.29 -1.82
N ASP A 63 -17.58 -17.15 -1.94
CA ASP A 63 -17.18 -18.06 -0.86
C ASP A 63 -15.66 -18.08 -0.63
N SER A 64 -15.15 -16.98 -0.06
CA SER A 64 -13.72 -16.73 0.09
C SER A 64 -12.96 -17.82 0.85
N PRO A 65 -13.45 -18.36 1.99
CA PRO A 65 -12.75 -19.43 2.71
C PRO A 65 -12.56 -20.71 1.88
N ALA A 66 -13.47 -21.00 0.95
CA ALA A 66 -13.40 -22.22 0.14
C ALA A 66 -12.36 -22.15 -0.98
N VAL A 67 -12.04 -20.94 -1.48
CA VAL A 67 -11.24 -20.77 -2.71
C VAL A 67 -10.00 -19.88 -2.53
N VAL A 68 -9.73 -19.35 -1.34
CA VAL A 68 -8.59 -18.44 -1.12
C VAL A 68 -7.25 -19.09 -1.49
N GLU A 69 -7.07 -20.37 -1.18
CA GLU A 69 -5.85 -21.11 -1.53
C GLU A 69 -5.67 -21.24 -3.05
N ASP A 70 -6.75 -21.47 -3.79
CA ASP A 70 -6.72 -21.48 -5.25
C ASP A 70 -6.28 -20.13 -5.82
N PHE A 71 -6.75 -19.03 -5.22
CA PHE A 71 -6.40 -17.67 -5.64
C PHE A 71 -4.98 -17.28 -5.25
N VAL A 72 -4.40 -17.83 -4.19
CA VAL A 72 -2.97 -17.62 -3.88
C VAL A 72 -2.10 -18.12 -5.04
N ASP A 73 -2.46 -19.24 -5.67
CA ASP A 73 -1.72 -19.80 -6.80
C ASP A 73 -2.09 -19.16 -8.15
N LEU A 74 -3.37 -18.83 -8.34
CA LEU A 74 -3.86 -18.29 -9.61
C LEU A 74 -3.51 -16.80 -9.79
N LEU A 75 -3.61 -16.00 -8.72
CA LEU A 75 -3.50 -14.54 -8.78
C LEU A 75 -2.23 -14.04 -9.47
N PRO A 76 -1.02 -14.59 -9.23
CA PRO A 76 0.20 -14.13 -9.90
C PRO A 76 0.10 -14.14 -11.43
N SER A 77 -0.65 -15.06 -12.02
CA SER A 77 -0.82 -15.15 -13.48
C SER A 77 -1.77 -14.12 -14.08
N LEU A 78 -2.61 -13.50 -13.23
CA LEU A 78 -3.55 -12.46 -13.62
C LEU A 78 -2.93 -11.07 -13.52
N VAL A 79 -1.79 -10.93 -12.82
CA VAL A 79 -1.06 -9.68 -12.65
C VAL A 79 -0.13 -9.47 -13.86
N THR A 80 -0.55 -8.59 -14.76
CA THR A 80 0.23 -8.16 -15.94
C THR A 80 0.35 -6.64 -15.93
N THR A 81 1.24 -6.07 -16.76
CA THR A 81 1.32 -4.61 -16.91
C THR A 81 -0.01 -3.99 -17.34
N GLY A 82 -0.81 -4.70 -18.14
CA GLY A 82 -2.12 -4.25 -18.60
C GLY A 82 -3.29 -4.46 -17.63
N THR A 83 -3.13 -5.27 -16.58
CA THR A 83 -4.22 -5.63 -15.66
C THR A 83 -3.95 -5.23 -14.21
N ALA A 84 -2.69 -4.97 -13.84
CA ALA A 84 -2.26 -4.75 -12.46
C ALA A 84 -3.08 -3.68 -11.74
N VAL A 85 -3.22 -2.49 -12.34
CA VAL A 85 -3.95 -1.36 -11.75
C VAL A 85 -5.41 -1.72 -11.47
N GLU A 86 -6.14 -2.18 -12.49
CA GLU A 86 -7.55 -2.54 -12.36
C GLU A 86 -7.75 -3.71 -11.39
N LEU A 87 -6.81 -4.65 -11.36
CA LEU A 87 -6.83 -5.78 -10.44
C LEU A 87 -6.62 -5.32 -8.99
N LEU A 88 -5.73 -4.36 -8.72
CA LEU A 88 -5.57 -3.77 -7.38
C LEU A 88 -6.87 -3.12 -6.92
N HIS A 89 -7.51 -2.28 -7.74
CA HIS A 89 -8.81 -1.70 -7.41
C HIS A 89 -9.86 -2.78 -7.14
N THR A 90 -9.93 -3.79 -8.00
CA THR A 90 -10.93 -4.87 -7.88
C THR A 90 -10.69 -5.72 -6.63
N LEU A 91 -9.44 -5.98 -6.23
CA LEU A 91 -9.11 -6.67 -4.99
C LEU A 91 -9.53 -5.87 -3.76
N LEU A 92 -9.36 -4.54 -3.78
CA LEU A 92 -9.80 -3.65 -2.70
C LEU A 92 -11.33 -3.55 -2.63
N ASP A 93 -12.01 -3.66 -3.77
CA ASP A 93 -13.47 -3.55 -3.88
C ASP A 93 -14.19 -4.91 -3.86
N LEU A 94 -13.47 -6.00 -3.61
CA LEU A 94 -14.03 -7.34 -3.42
C LEU A 94 -15.17 -7.41 -2.40
N PRO A 95 -15.15 -6.68 -1.26
CA PRO A 95 -16.27 -6.67 -0.33
C PRO A 95 -17.52 -6.02 -0.95
N CYS A 96 -17.32 -4.99 -1.80
CA CYS A 96 -18.39 -4.37 -2.58
C CYS A 96 -18.98 -5.34 -3.60
N LEU A 97 -18.14 -6.14 -4.28
CA LEU A 97 -18.59 -7.21 -5.16
C LEU A 97 -19.39 -8.27 -4.39
N SER A 98 -18.89 -8.73 -3.25
CA SER A 98 -19.60 -9.69 -2.38
C SER A 98 -21.00 -9.18 -2.00
N ALA A 99 -21.10 -7.92 -1.57
CA ALA A 99 -22.39 -7.29 -1.27
C ALA A 99 -23.30 -7.27 -2.50
N THR A 100 -22.76 -6.90 -3.65
CA THR A 100 -23.50 -6.81 -4.91
C THR A 100 -24.03 -8.15 -5.40
N LEU A 101 -23.27 -9.24 -5.26
CA LEU A 101 -23.73 -10.60 -5.59
C LEU A 101 -24.89 -11.05 -4.68
N VAL A 102 -24.85 -10.69 -3.40
CA VAL A 102 -25.97 -10.94 -2.46
C VAL A 102 -27.21 -10.14 -2.88
N LEU A 103 -27.03 -8.86 -3.24
CA LEU A 103 -28.11 -8.02 -3.75
C LEU A 103 -28.72 -8.57 -5.04
N GLN A 104 -27.87 -9.04 -5.97
CA GLN A 104 -28.32 -9.67 -7.21
C GLN A 104 -29.24 -10.87 -6.93
N LEU A 105 -28.84 -11.78 -6.04
CA LEU A 105 -29.66 -12.95 -5.70
C LEU A 105 -30.96 -12.57 -4.94
N ARG A 106 -30.89 -11.61 -4.01
CA ARG A 106 -32.08 -11.12 -3.32
C ARG A 106 -33.05 -10.43 -4.28
N SER A 107 -32.52 -9.74 -5.28
CA SER A 107 -33.34 -9.01 -6.26
C SER A 107 -34.22 -9.94 -7.09
N THR A 108 -33.79 -11.18 -7.34
CA THR A 108 -34.55 -12.21 -8.06
C THR A 108 -35.59 -12.91 -7.16
N CYS A 109 -35.33 -13.02 -5.85
CA CYS A 109 -36.22 -13.72 -4.92
C CYS A 109 -37.33 -12.83 -4.32
N LEU A 110 -37.10 -11.52 -4.17
CA LEU A 110 -38.02 -10.60 -3.49
C LEU A 110 -38.60 -9.56 -4.46
N PRO A 111 -39.65 -9.87 -5.27
CA PRO A 111 -40.19 -8.91 -6.24
C PRO A 111 -40.70 -7.61 -5.59
N ILE A 112 -40.84 -6.54 -6.37
CA ILE A 112 -41.10 -5.14 -5.93
C ILE A 112 -42.40 -4.96 -5.10
N ALA A 113 -43.26 -5.98 -4.99
CA ALA A 113 -44.62 -5.87 -4.49
C ALA A 113 -44.80 -5.86 -2.95
N ASP A 114 -43.76 -6.10 -2.14
CA ASP A 114 -43.90 -6.11 -0.68
C ASP A 114 -43.92 -4.69 -0.09
N GLN A 115 -45.11 -4.06 -0.10
CA GLN A 115 -45.34 -2.73 0.50
C GLN A 115 -45.23 -2.69 2.03
N ASN A 116 -45.09 -3.85 2.70
CA ASN A 116 -45.11 -3.96 4.17
C ASN A 116 -43.76 -4.35 4.79
N GLY A 117 -42.71 -4.57 3.99
CA GLY A 117 -41.37 -4.86 4.49
C GLY A 117 -40.54 -3.57 4.63
N ARG A 118 -39.72 -3.45 5.69
CA ARG A 118 -38.61 -2.48 5.66
C ARG A 118 -37.65 -2.94 4.55
N GLY A 119 -37.69 -2.28 3.40
CA GLY A 119 -36.76 -2.52 2.31
C GLY A 119 -35.32 -2.27 2.77
N LEU A 120 -34.38 -3.11 2.34
CA LEU A 120 -32.95 -2.84 2.50
C LEU A 120 -32.60 -1.68 1.56
N LEU A 121 -32.03 -0.60 2.08
CA LEU A 121 -31.68 0.59 1.28
C LEU A 121 -30.70 0.21 0.15
N SER A 122 -29.80 -0.73 0.43
CA SER A 122 -28.86 -1.27 -0.55
C SER A 122 -29.57 -1.99 -1.71
N LEU A 123 -30.70 -2.67 -1.45
CA LEU A 123 -31.47 -3.39 -2.47
C LEU A 123 -32.31 -2.44 -3.32
N GLU A 124 -32.87 -1.39 -2.72
CA GLU A 124 -33.53 -0.31 -3.46
C GLU A 124 -32.54 0.41 -4.37
N ALA A 125 -31.34 0.72 -3.87
CA ALA A 125 -30.27 1.31 -4.65
C ALA A 125 -29.84 0.42 -5.82
N PHE A 126 -29.71 -0.89 -5.60
CA PHE A 126 -29.39 -1.87 -6.64
C PHE A 126 -30.42 -1.88 -7.79
N ARG A 127 -31.70 -1.67 -7.46
CA ARG A 127 -32.79 -1.60 -8.44
C ARG A 127 -32.90 -0.24 -9.13
N ASN A 128 -32.31 0.81 -8.55
CA ASN A 128 -32.44 2.16 -9.05
C ASN A 128 -31.60 2.34 -10.34
N PRO A 129 -32.22 2.74 -11.47
CA PRO A 129 -31.52 2.97 -12.74
C PRO A 129 -30.35 3.97 -12.63
N THR A 130 -30.44 4.94 -11.72
CA THR A 130 -29.42 5.98 -11.48
C THR A 130 -28.08 5.41 -11.01
N PHE A 131 -28.12 4.30 -10.26
CA PHE A 131 -26.93 3.65 -9.70
C PHE A 131 -26.53 2.38 -10.44
N ARG A 132 -27.35 1.94 -11.42
CA ARG A 132 -27.14 0.70 -12.17
C ARG A 132 -25.72 0.55 -12.73
N GLY A 133 -25.14 1.63 -13.24
CA GLY A 133 -23.76 1.62 -13.77
C GLY A 133 -22.71 1.17 -12.75
N LEU A 134 -22.85 1.56 -11.48
CA LEU A 134 -21.91 1.18 -10.41
C LEU A 134 -21.95 -0.32 -10.14
N PHE A 135 -23.16 -0.89 -10.07
CA PHE A 135 -23.33 -2.33 -9.85
C PHE A 135 -22.94 -3.15 -11.07
N LEU A 136 -23.26 -2.69 -12.29
CA LEU A 136 -22.83 -3.37 -13.52
C LEU A 136 -21.32 -3.37 -13.67
N PHE A 137 -20.63 -2.31 -13.23
CA PHE A 137 -19.18 -2.29 -13.20
C PHE A 137 -18.63 -3.37 -12.28
N LEU A 138 -19.15 -3.54 -11.06
CA LEU A 138 -18.74 -4.62 -10.17
C LEU A 138 -19.04 -6.00 -10.78
N LEU A 139 -20.20 -6.15 -11.43
CA LEU A 139 -20.66 -7.41 -12.03
C LEU A 139 -20.04 -7.73 -13.40
N ARG A 140 -19.16 -6.87 -13.92
CA ARG A 140 -18.58 -7.00 -15.27
C ARG A 140 -17.89 -8.35 -15.45
N VAL A 141 -17.92 -8.84 -16.69
CA VAL A 141 -17.33 -10.14 -17.06
C VAL A 141 -15.86 -10.01 -17.46
N LYS A 142 -15.49 -8.87 -18.05
CA LYS A 142 -14.13 -8.59 -18.50
C LYS A 142 -13.60 -7.28 -17.94
N ALA A 143 -12.28 -7.25 -17.78
CA ALA A 143 -11.46 -6.08 -17.53
C ALA A 143 -11.47 -5.12 -18.74
N GLY A 144 -10.93 -3.92 -18.56
CA GLY A 144 -10.85 -2.88 -19.60
C GLY A 144 -12.04 -1.93 -19.63
N SER A 145 -12.94 -2.01 -18.64
CA SER A 145 -13.92 -0.95 -18.39
C SER A 145 -13.27 0.07 -17.45
N GLY A 146 -12.92 1.27 -17.92
CA GLY A 146 -12.45 2.39 -17.07
C GLY A 146 -13.61 3.28 -16.62
N ASP A 147 -13.39 4.07 -15.55
CA ASP A 147 -14.24 5.15 -15.02
C ASP A 147 -15.33 4.84 -13.97
N THR A 148 -14.99 4.14 -12.89
CA THR A 148 -15.85 4.16 -11.67
C THR A 148 -15.16 4.65 -10.40
N ILE A 149 -13.90 5.07 -10.48
CA ILE A 149 -13.16 5.57 -9.31
C ILE A 149 -13.84 6.86 -8.76
N ASP A 150 -14.30 7.75 -9.65
CA ASP A 150 -14.90 9.03 -9.27
C ASP A 150 -16.20 8.92 -8.45
N ARG A 151 -16.89 7.78 -8.50
CA ARG A 151 -18.19 7.56 -7.82
C ARG A 151 -18.11 6.54 -6.69
N LEU A 152 -16.91 6.19 -6.27
CA LEU A 152 -16.70 5.11 -5.33
C LEU A 152 -17.17 5.46 -3.90
N SER A 153 -17.11 6.73 -3.51
CA SER A 153 -17.74 7.21 -2.26
C SER A 153 -19.25 6.95 -2.25
N THR A 154 -19.94 7.31 -3.34
CA THR A 154 -21.36 7.02 -3.53
C THR A 154 -21.63 5.52 -3.45
N LEU A 155 -20.83 4.69 -4.14
CA LEU A 155 -21.00 3.24 -4.08
C LEU A 155 -20.87 2.72 -2.63
N HIS A 156 -19.89 3.18 -1.86
CA HIS A 156 -19.73 2.79 -0.47
C HIS A 156 -20.90 3.24 0.40
N GLU A 157 -21.43 4.44 0.19
CA GLU A 157 -22.63 4.91 0.89
C GLU A 157 -23.83 3.98 0.62
N LEU A 158 -24.07 3.64 -0.64
CA LEU A 158 -25.14 2.72 -1.05
C LEU A 158 -24.99 1.32 -0.46
N LEU A 159 -23.76 0.90 -0.15
CA LEU A 159 -23.43 -0.42 0.39
C LEU A 159 -23.18 -0.42 1.91
N THR A 160 -23.43 0.70 2.61
CA THR A 160 -23.13 0.83 4.04
C THR A 160 -23.82 -0.25 4.88
N GLU A 161 -25.09 -0.55 4.59
CA GLU A 161 -25.88 -1.59 5.27
C GLU A 161 -25.34 -3.02 5.00
N ALA A 162 -24.58 -3.21 3.93
CA ALA A 162 -24.00 -4.50 3.59
C ALA A 162 -22.64 -4.77 4.25
N ALA A 163 -22.03 -3.76 4.87
CA ALA A 163 -20.66 -3.85 5.39
C ALA A 163 -20.50 -4.87 6.54
N ASP A 164 -21.56 -5.16 7.27
CA ASP A 164 -21.58 -6.13 8.38
C ASP A 164 -22.12 -7.51 7.97
N TRP A 165 -22.52 -7.70 6.70
CA TRP A 165 -23.03 -8.99 6.25
C TRP A 165 -21.95 -10.06 6.36
N PRO A 166 -22.26 -11.26 6.91
CA PRO A 166 -21.24 -12.28 7.19
C PRO A 166 -20.38 -12.69 5.99
N ARG A 167 -20.94 -12.61 4.77
CA ARG A 167 -20.19 -12.89 3.54
C ARG A 167 -19.21 -11.77 3.18
N VAL A 168 -19.65 -10.52 3.30
CA VAL A 168 -18.84 -9.31 3.04
C VAL A 168 -17.68 -9.24 4.01
N VAL A 169 -17.93 -9.48 5.31
CA VAL A 169 -16.89 -9.53 6.34
C VAL A 169 -15.88 -10.65 6.08
N ARG A 170 -16.34 -11.86 5.75
CA ARG A 170 -15.44 -12.98 5.41
C ARG A 170 -14.62 -12.71 4.16
N CYS A 171 -15.21 -12.09 3.15
CA CYS A 171 -14.49 -11.66 1.96
C CYS A 171 -13.39 -10.67 2.30
N ALA A 172 -13.72 -9.63 3.08
CA ALA A 172 -12.78 -8.61 3.52
C ALA A 172 -11.56 -9.19 4.26
N GLN A 173 -11.75 -10.25 5.06
CA GLN A 173 -10.68 -10.91 5.82
C GLN A 173 -9.63 -11.60 4.93
N THR A 174 -9.99 -12.02 3.71
CA THR A 174 -9.06 -12.71 2.80
C THR A 174 -8.19 -11.76 1.97
N ILE A 175 -8.64 -10.51 1.80
CA ILE A 175 -8.00 -9.54 0.91
C ILE A 175 -6.56 -9.20 1.31
N PRO A 176 -6.21 -9.00 2.59
CA PRO A 176 -4.82 -8.71 2.97
C PRO A 176 -3.82 -9.78 2.48
N VAL A 177 -4.18 -11.05 2.58
CA VAL A 177 -3.36 -12.17 2.09
C VAL A 177 -3.15 -12.08 0.58
N LEU A 178 -4.24 -11.85 -0.17
CA LEU A 178 -4.18 -11.74 -1.63
C LEU A 178 -3.43 -10.50 -2.09
N LEU A 179 -3.52 -9.38 -1.36
CA LEU A 179 -2.72 -8.20 -1.66
C LEU A 179 -1.22 -8.45 -1.43
N HIS A 180 -0.85 -9.25 -0.43
CA HIS A 180 0.55 -9.68 -0.31
C HIS A 180 1.02 -10.49 -1.53
N VAL A 181 0.20 -11.43 -2.02
CA VAL A 181 0.50 -12.19 -3.25
C VAL A 181 0.60 -11.27 -4.48
N TYR A 182 -0.35 -10.34 -4.62
CA TYR A 182 -0.37 -9.33 -5.67
C TYR A 182 0.92 -8.52 -5.69
N PHE A 183 1.27 -7.86 -4.58
CA PHE A 183 2.47 -7.01 -4.54
C PHE A 183 3.77 -7.82 -4.63
N ASN A 184 3.82 -9.06 -4.12
CA ASN A 184 4.95 -9.97 -4.34
C ASN A 184 5.15 -10.32 -5.83
N THR A 185 4.11 -10.20 -6.62
CA THR A 185 4.17 -10.35 -8.08
C THR A 185 4.57 -9.04 -8.75
N ILE A 186 4.00 -7.91 -8.31
CA ILE A 186 4.34 -6.57 -8.82
C ILE A 186 5.83 -6.25 -8.72
N VAL A 187 6.49 -6.58 -7.60
CA VAL A 187 7.94 -6.32 -7.44
C VAL A 187 8.84 -7.08 -8.43
N LYS A 188 8.28 -8.01 -9.21
CA LYS A 188 8.98 -8.73 -10.29
C LYS A 188 8.76 -8.08 -11.66
N ILE A 189 7.85 -7.11 -11.76
CA ILE A 189 7.56 -6.38 -12.99
C ILE A 189 8.51 -5.19 -13.07
N ASP A 190 9.25 -5.11 -14.17
CA ASP A 190 10.18 -4.02 -14.46
C ASP A 190 9.50 -2.94 -15.33
N ASP A 191 8.52 -2.25 -14.75
CA ASP A 191 7.78 -1.15 -15.40
C ASP A 191 7.62 0.03 -14.42
N GLU A 192 8.55 0.98 -14.47
CA GLU A 192 8.59 2.12 -13.56
C GLU A 192 7.31 2.96 -13.58
N LYS A 193 6.66 3.10 -14.74
CA LYS A 193 5.42 3.89 -14.87
C LYS A 193 4.28 3.20 -14.14
N LEU A 194 4.18 1.88 -14.28
CA LEU A 194 3.21 1.09 -13.54
C LEU A 194 3.47 1.20 -12.03
N LEU A 195 4.72 1.01 -11.59
CA LEU A 195 5.06 1.08 -10.17
C LEU A 195 4.75 2.45 -9.57
N ALA A 196 5.07 3.53 -10.29
CA ALA A 196 4.72 4.91 -9.93
C ALA A 196 3.21 5.09 -9.79
N HIS A 197 2.42 4.59 -10.74
CA HIS A 197 0.96 4.67 -10.68
C HIS A 197 0.38 3.86 -9.52
N LEU A 198 0.95 2.69 -9.21
CA LEU A 198 0.50 1.88 -8.07
C LEU A 198 0.75 2.58 -6.72
N VAL A 199 1.83 3.36 -6.58
CA VAL A 199 2.04 4.20 -5.40
C VAL A 199 0.90 5.20 -5.23
N LEU A 200 0.48 5.87 -6.31
CA LEU A 200 -0.67 6.78 -6.28
C LEU A 200 -1.95 6.09 -5.83
N VAL A 201 -2.23 4.91 -6.40
CA VAL A 201 -3.40 4.10 -6.02
C VAL A 201 -3.34 3.73 -4.53
N MET A 202 -2.17 3.36 -3.99
CA MET A 202 -2.04 3.05 -2.56
C MET A 202 -2.37 4.25 -1.67
N LEU A 203 -1.90 5.45 -2.04
CA LEU A 203 -2.19 6.68 -1.28
C LEU A 203 -3.68 7.04 -1.35
N GLU A 204 -4.26 7.05 -2.56
CA GLU A 204 -5.66 7.41 -2.78
C GLU A 204 -6.60 6.41 -2.06
N ARG A 205 -6.42 5.12 -2.34
CA ARG A 205 -7.29 4.05 -1.82
C ARG A 205 -7.14 3.86 -0.31
N SER A 206 -6.04 4.31 0.32
CA SER A 206 -5.94 4.32 1.79
C SER A 206 -7.04 5.13 2.47
N SER A 207 -7.68 6.06 1.75
CA SER A 207 -8.74 6.94 2.25
C SER A 207 -10.14 6.45 1.90
N LEU A 208 -10.26 5.55 0.94
CA LEU A 208 -11.51 5.29 0.23
C LEU A 208 -11.84 3.80 0.23
N LEU A 209 -12.00 3.19 1.40
CA LEU A 209 -12.38 1.77 1.51
C LEU A 209 -13.81 1.64 2.04
N LEU A 210 -14.48 0.53 1.71
CA LEU A 210 -15.75 0.20 2.35
C LEU A 210 -15.54 0.08 3.87
N ARG A 211 -16.43 0.70 4.66
CA ARG A 211 -16.28 0.78 6.12
C ARG A 211 -16.64 -0.54 6.79
N ILE A 212 -15.69 -1.45 6.83
CA ILE A 212 -15.80 -2.75 7.50
C ILE A 212 -14.87 -2.75 8.72
N PRO A 213 -15.29 -3.27 9.89
CA PRO A 213 -14.44 -3.34 11.08
C PRO A 213 -13.07 -3.96 10.79
N SER A 214 -12.01 -3.29 11.24
CA SER A 214 -10.59 -3.66 11.05
C SER A 214 -10.08 -3.71 9.60
N TYR A 215 -10.94 -3.65 8.58
CA TYR A 215 -10.53 -3.79 7.19
C TYR A 215 -9.52 -2.72 6.77
N SER A 216 -9.84 -1.44 6.99
CA SER A 216 -8.93 -0.34 6.64
C SER A 216 -7.58 -0.45 7.35
N LYS A 217 -7.55 -0.89 8.62
CA LYS A 217 -6.32 -1.10 9.38
C LYS A 217 -5.44 -2.18 8.77
N GLU A 218 -6.02 -3.31 8.35
CA GLU A 218 -5.27 -4.38 7.69
C GLU A 218 -4.77 -3.96 6.31
N ILE A 219 -5.59 -3.25 5.52
CA ILE A 219 -5.15 -2.71 4.22
C ILE A 219 -4.03 -1.70 4.38
N HIS A 220 -4.11 -0.81 5.38
CA HIS A 220 -3.04 0.14 5.70
C HIS A 220 -1.72 -0.57 6.02
N LYS A 221 -1.73 -1.64 6.82
CA LYS A 221 -0.51 -2.44 7.09
C LYS A 221 0.10 -3.02 5.81
N VAL A 222 -0.74 -3.58 4.93
CA VAL A 222 -0.28 -4.15 3.65
C VAL A 222 0.32 -3.07 2.77
N PHE A 223 -0.37 -1.93 2.62
CA PHE A 223 0.11 -0.80 1.83
C PHE A 223 1.43 -0.26 2.36
N SER A 224 1.53 -0.03 3.67
CA SER A 224 2.76 0.40 4.33
C SER A 224 3.95 -0.52 4.06
N CYS A 225 3.74 -1.84 4.21
CA CYS A 225 4.76 -2.84 3.99
C CYS A 225 5.29 -2.81 2.54
N HIS A 226 4.37 -2.78 1.56
CA HIS A 226 4.76 -2.81 0.15
C HIS A 226 5.23 -1.46 -0.38
N LEU A 227 4.76 -0.33 0.16
CA LEU A 227 5.27 1.00 -0.18
C LEU A 227 6.76 1.08 0.15
N MET A 228 7.14 0.68 1.37
CA MET A 228 8.56 0.60 1.75
C MET A 228 9.35 -0.28 0.81
N ARG A 229 8.83 -1.47 0.48
CA ARG A 229 9.53 -2.43 -0.37
C ARG A 229 9.72 -1.90 -1.78
N LEU A 230 8.69 -1.29 -2.36
CA LEU A 230 8.75 -0.68 -3.68
C LEU A 230 9.77 0.46 -3.71
N CYS A 231 9.70 1.41 -2.77
CA CYS A 231 10.67 2.51 -2.70
C CYS A 231 12.09 2.03 -2.40
N LYS A 232 12.27 0.92 -1.68
CA LYS A 232 13.59 0.32 -1.46
C LYS A 232 14.18 -0.29 -2.73
N LEU A 233 13.36 -0.95 -3.54
CA LEU A 233 13.78 -1.54 -4.81
C LEU A 233 13.96 -0.49 -5.90
N HIS A 234 13.12 0.55 -5.89
CA HIS A 234 13.11 1.63 -6.88
C HIS A 234 13.04 3.00 -6.17
N PRO A 235 14.18 3.50 -5.62
CA PRO A 235 14.21 4.79 -4.90
C PRO A 235 13.76 5.99 -5.73
N SER A 236 13.89 5.93 -7.06
CA SER A 236 13.42 6.94 -8.01
C SER A 236 11.93 7.24 -7.88
N LEU A 237 11.12 6.26 -7.46
CA LEU A 237 9.68 6.43 -7.24
C LEU A 237 9.35 7.55 -6.25
N VAL A 238 10.22 7.80 -5.26
CA VAL A 238 10.02 8.87 -4.27
C VAL A 238 10.19 10.25 -4.89
N VAL A 239 11.07 10.39 -5.89
CA VAL A 239 11.20 11.64 -6.64
C VAL A 239 10.07 11.77 -7.66
N ASP A 240 9.74 10.69 -8.37
CA ASP A 240 8.66 10.68 -9.37
C ASP A 240 7.30 11.05 -8.77
N GLN A 241 7.00 10.54 -7.58
CA GLN A 241 5.73 10.77 -6.87
C GLN A 241 5.87 11.77 -5.73
N SER A 242 6.90 12.63 -5.78
CA SER A 242 7.21 13.54 -4.68
C SER A 242 6.04 14.47 -4.36
N HIS A 243 5.37 15.01 -5.37
CA HIS A 243 4.23 15.92 -5.16
C HIS A 243 3.13 15.27 -4.32
N GLU A 244 2.70 14.07 -4.69
CA GLU A 244 1.59 13.35 -4.05
C GLU A 244 1.99 12.76 -2.70
N LEU A 245 3.25 12.31 -2.55
CA LEU A 245 3.79 11.89 -1.25
C LEU A 245 3.88 13.07 -0.28
N LEU A 246 4.30 14.25 -0.73
CA LEU A 246 4.33 15.46 0.09
C LEU A 246 2.93 15.95 0.44
N GLU A 247 1.98 15.94 -0.50
CA GLU A 247 0.58 16.29 -0.22
C GLU A 247 -0.02 15.36 0.84
N PHE A 248 0.20 14.05 0.70
CA PHE A 248 -0.24 13.07 1.68
C PHE A 248 0.44 13.27 3.05
N ALA A 249 1.75 13.51 3.08
CA ALA A 249 2.49 13.71 4.32
C ALA A 249 2.22 15.07 4.98
N GLY A 250 1.81 16.08 4.22
CA GLY A 250 1.46 17.41 4.72
C GLY A 250 0.06 17.49 5.33
N ALA A 251 -0.82 16.53 5.03
CA ALA A 251 -2.18 16.50 5.57
C ALA A 251 -2.22 15.90 6.99
N THR A 252 -2.33 16.74 8.02
CA THR A 252 -2.30 16.32 9.43
C THR A 252 -3.38 15.30 9.81
N GLY A 253 -4.54 15.31 9.13
CA GLY A 253 -5.56 14.28 9.30
C GLY A 253 -5.08 12.85 9.04
N ASN A 254 -4.06 12.67 8.19
CA ASN A 254 -3.49 11.35 7.89
C ASN A 254 -2.68 10.78 9.06
N VAL A 255 -2.16 11.62 9.95
CA VAL A 255 -1.48 11.19 11.20
C VAL A 255 -2.39 10.30 12.03
N TYR A 256 -3.67 10.70 12.15
CA TYR A 256 -4.65 10.05 13.00
C TYR A 256 -5.43 8.95 12.28
N SER A 257 -5.81 9.19 11.02
CA SER A 257 -6.70 8.29 10.28
C SER A 257 -5.98 7.17 9.53
N LYS A 258 -4.68 7.34 9.24
CA LYS A 258 -3.87 6.46 8.37
C LYS A 258 -2.46 6.29 8.91
N GLU A 259 -2.34 6.22 10.23
CA GLU A 259 -1.07 6.25 10.97
C GLU A 259 0.01 5.33 10.37
N GLU A 260 -0.36 4.08 10.04
CA GLU A 260 0.57 3.10 9.50
C GLU A 260 1.09 3.53 8.13
N VAL A 261 0.24 4.03 7.23
CA VAL A 261 0.66 4.49 5.89
C VAL A 261 1.46 5.78 6.02
N TYR A 262 0.97 6.73 6.81
CA TYR A 262 1.61 8.00 7.08
C TYR A 262 3.04 7.84 7.60
N THR A 263 3.24 7.01 8.61
CA THR A 263 4.56 6.75 9.20
C THR A 263 5.55 6.29 8.13
N HIS A 264 5.13 5.40 7.24
CA HIS A 264 5.99 4.88 6.19
C HIS A 264 6.21 5.85 5.03
N VAL A 265 5.21 6.67 4.68
CA VAL A 265 5.38 7.78 3.71
C VAL A 265 6.45 8.76 4.23
N VAL A 266 6.34 9.20 5.48
CA VAL A 266 7.34 10.08 6.11
C VAL A 266 8.72 9.42 6.14
N TRP A 267 8.77 8.12 6.46
CA TRP A 267 10.02 7.37 6.46
C TRP A 267 10.67 7.33 5.07
N VAL A 268 9.92 7.01 3.99
CA VAL A 268 10.48 6.94 2.63
C VAL A 268 10.91 8.30 2.12
N LEU A 269 10.19 9.38 2.45
CA LEU A 269 10.61 10.75 2.13
C LEU A 269 11.93 11.09 2.84
N GLY A 270 12.01 10.81 4.14
CA GLY A 270 13.22 11.00 4.93
C GLY A 270 14.38 10.11 4.47
N GLU A 271 14.14 8.93 3.92
CA GLU A 271 15.18 8.00 3.47
C GLU A 271 15.69 8.35 2.06
N TYR A 272 14.78 8.52 1.10
CA TYR A 272 15.12 8.50 -0.33
C TYR A 272 15.16 9.87 -1.00
N LEU A 273 14.68 10.96 -0.38
CA LEU A 273 14.95 12.31 -0.87
C LEU A 273 16.41 12.69 -0.61
N SER A 274 17.29 12.19 -1.47
CA SER A 274 18.72 12.40 -1.48
C SER A 274 19.28 12.27 -2.90
N VAL A 275 20.28 13.10 -3.23
CA VAL A 275 21.03 13.01 -4.50
C VAL A 275 21.72 11.65 -4.67
N SER A 276 22.06 10.99 -3.55
CA SER A 276 22.63 9.64 -3.54
C SER A 276 21.65 8.55 -3.99
N SER A 277 20.34 8.81 -3.84
CA SER A 277 19.27 7.87 -4.17
C SER A 277 18.74 8.12 -5.57
N ASP A 278 18.58 9.39 -5.95
CA ASP A 278 18.21 9.81 -7.31
C ASP A 278 18.85 11.18 -7.61
N SER A 279 19.57 11.26 -8.73
CA SER A 279 20.27 12.47 -9.18
C SER A 279 19.36 13.68 -9.44
N ARG A 280 18.07 13.45 -9.68
CA ARG A 280 17.05 14.50 -9.90
C ARG A 280 16.60 15.15 -8.60
N CYS A 281 16.94 14.58 -7.44
CA CYS A 281 16.60 15.16 -6.15
C CYS A 281 17.29 16.52 -5.97
N SER A 282 16.50 17.59 -5.86
CA SER A 282 17.01 18.95 -5.74
C SER A 282 16.97 19.45 -4.30
N VAL A 283 17.83 20.43 -3.98
CA VAL A 283 17.79 21.13 -2.67
C VAL A 283 16.41 21.74 -2.43
N LYS A 284 15.78 22.30 -3.47
CA LYS A 284 14.42 22.85 -3.40
C LYS A 284 13.42 21.79 -2.93
N LEU A 285 13.49 20.57 -3.48
CA LEU A 285 12.59 19.48 -3.09
C LEU A 285 12.82 19.04 -1.63
N ILE A 286 14.09 18.93 -1.20
CA ILE A 286 14.45 18.63 0.19
C ILE A 286 13.88 19.70 1.14
N THR A 287 14.05 20.99 0.80
CA THR A 287 13.52 22.10 1.59
C THR A 287 11.99 22.06 1.66
N SER A 288 11.29 21.88 0.53
CA SER A 288 9.82 21.80 0.52
C SER A 288 9.31 20.62 1.35
N CYS A 289 9.96 19.46 1.28
CA CYS A 289 9.60 18.32 2.11
C CYS A 289 9.86 18.59 3.59
N PHE A 290 10.99 19.22 3.94
CA PHE A 290 11.29 19.59 5.32
C PHE A 290 10.22 20.53 5.88
N GLU A 291 9.82 21.55 5.12
CA GLU A 291 8.84 22.54 5.56
C GLU A 291 7.45 21.92 5.79
N ALA A 292 7.01 21.04 4.89
CA ALA A 292 5.75 20.32 5.06
C ALA A 292 5.77 19.45 6.33
N LEU A 293 6.82 18.64 6.51
CA LEU A 293 6.93 17.76 7.68
C LEU A 293 7.12 18.53 8.99
N GLU A 294 7.83 19.66 8.95
CA GLU A 294 8.03 20.53 10.12
C GLU A 294 6.71 21.16 10.55
N ALA A 295 5.90 21.63 9.59
CA ALA A 295 4.57 22.18 9.87
C ALA A 295 3.66 21.13 10.54
N VAL A 296 3.60 19.92 10.00
CA VAL A 296 2.80 18.83 10.60
C VAL A 296 3.31 18.46 12.00
N LEU A 297 4.62 18.29 12.16
CA LEU A 297 5.19 17.94 13.45
C LEU A 297 4.93 19.04 14.50
N PHE A 298 5.02 20.30 14.10
CA PHE A 298 4.66 21.43 14.96
C PHE A 298 3.17 21.41 15.34
N GLU A 299 2.27 21.22 14.39
CA GLU A 299 0.82 21.17 14.63
C GLU A 299 0.47 20.07 15.66
N ILE A 300 0.91 18.83 15.43
CA ILE A 300 0.56 17.70 16.30
C ILE A 300 1.24 17.74 17.68
N THR A 301 2.27 18.57 17.86
CA THR A 301 2.99 18.73 19.14
C THR A 301 2.78 20.11 19.80
N SER A 302 1.89 20.94 19.26
CA SER A 302 1.56 22.26 19.83
C SER A 302 0.12 22.34 20.35
N SER A 303 -0.79 21.50 19.86
CA SER A 303 -2.19 21.46 20.29
C SER A 303 -2.62 20.08 20.80
N ALA A 304 -3.75 20.04 21.50
CA ALA A 304 -4.42 18.79 21.83
C ALA A 304 -4.93 18.10 20.53
N PRO A 305 -5.09 16.76 20.53
CA PRO A 305 -5.66 16.06 19.38
C PRO A 305 -7.08 16.55 19.06
N PRO A 306 -7.50 16.48 17.78
CA PRO A 306 -8.88 16.75 17.40
C PRO A 306 -9.89 15.93 18.21
N PRO A 307 -11.11 16.46 18.46
CA PRO A 307 -12.14 15.75 19.21
C PRO A 307 -12.44 14.37 18.62
N GLY A 308 -12.42 13.32 19.46
CA GLY A 308 -12.70 11.94 19.03
C GLY A 308 -11.50 11.21 18.41
N THR A 309 -10.32 11.83 18.36
CA THR A 309 -9.07 11.17 17.94
C THR A 309 -8.19 10.83 19.13
N ILE A 310 -7.38 9.78 18.99
CA ILE A 310 -6.37 9.39 19.99
C ILE A 310 -5.08 10.19 19.71
N CYS A 311 -4.29 10.47 20.75
CA CYS A 311 -2.97 11.08 20.60
C CYS A 311 -2.12 10.34 19.54
N PRO A 312 -1.28 11.05 18.76
CA PRO A 312 -0.35 10.40 17.84
C PRO A 312 0.57 9.45 18.59
N THR A 313 0.87 8.29 18.00
CA THR A 313 1.80 7.36 18.64
C THR A 313 3.22 7.93 18.65
N PRO A 314 4.05 7.56 19.64
CA PRO A 314 5.46 7.98 19.69
C PRO A 314 6.23 7.56 18.43
N ARG A 315 5.82 6.48 17.76
CA ARG A 315 6.42 6.01 16.50
C ARG A 315 6.27 7.04 15.39
N VAL A 316 5.10 7.66 15.24
CA VAL A 316 4.88 8.72 14.23
C VAL A 316 5.79 9.90 14.49
N ILE A 317 5.78 10.41 15.74
CA ILE A 317 6.52 11.61 16.13
C ILE A 317 8.02 11.40 15.95
N THR A 318 8.55 10.28 16.43
CA THR A 318 9.98 9.94 16.29
C THR A 318 10.40 9.71 14.82
N THR A 319 9.49 9.21 13.98
CA THR A 319 9.72 9.06 12.54
C THR A 319 9.79 10.41 11.84
N LEU A 320 8.87 11.34 12.16
CA LEU A 320 8.92 12.73 11.69
C LEU A 320 10.21 13.43 12.10
N MET A 321 10.59 13.35 13.38
CA MET A 321 11.84 13.92 13.88
C MET A 321 13.06 13.35 13.14
N SER A 322 13.08 12.03 12.92
CA SER A 322 14.17 11.37 12.20
C SER A 322 14.22 11.77 10.73
N ALA A 323 13.07 11.91 10.06
CA ALA A 323 12.99 12.38 8.68
C ALA A 323 13.50 13.82 8.54
N LEU A 324 13.07 14.73 9.43
CA LEU A 324 13.58 16.11 9.46
C LEU A 324 15.09 16.17 9.69
N ALA A 325 15.62 15.38 10.62
CA ALA A 325 17.06 15.32 10.87
C ALA A 325 17.84 14.79 9.65
N LYS A 326 17.31 13.76 8.97
CA LYS A 326 17.89 13.24 7.71
C LYS A 326 17.92 14.30 6.62
N LEU A 327 16.79 14.97 6.37
CA LEU A 327 16.70 16.05 5.37
C LEU A 327 17.64 17.21 5.71
N ALA A 328 17.72 17.62 6.98
CA ALA A 328 18.63 18.67 7.43
C ALA A 328 20.11 18.29 7.30
N SER A 329 20.45 17.01 7.48
CA SER A 329 21.83 16.53 7.25
C SER A 329 22.25 16.59 5.77
N ARG A 330 21.29 16.70 4.84
CA ARG A 330 21.53 16.83 3.39
C ARG A 330 21.51 18.28 2.92
N SER A 331 20.89 19.17 3.69
CA SER A 331 20.81 20.60 3.43
C SER A 331 21.07 21.37 4.72
N HIS A 332 22.34 21.71 4.97
CA HIS A 332 22.81 22.19 6.27
C HIS A 332 22.13 23.47 6.76
N ASP A 333 21.59 24.29 5.87
CA ASP A 333 20.81 25.50 6.21
C ASP A 333 19.55 25.19 7.05
N LEU A 334 19.09 23.94 7.02
CA LEU A 334 17.93 23.47 7.79
C LEU A 334 18.30 23.00 9.20
N ILE A 335 19.58 22.75 9.50
CA ILE A 335 20.04 22.23 10.79
C ILE A 335 19.61 23.11 11.97
N PRO A 336 19.72 24.45 11.92
CA PRO A 336 19.28 25.31 13.02
C PRO A 336 17.78 25.17 13.34
N ARG A 337 16.93 25.00 12.32
CA ARG A 337 15.46 24.88 12.47
C ARG A 337 15.09 23.61 13.23
N VAL A 338 15.58 22.45 12.78
CA VAL A 338 15.31 21.17 13.45
C VAL A 338 15.93 21.14 14.84
N SER A 339 17.14 21.70 15.03
CA SER A 339 17.80 21.74 16.33
C SER A 339 17.01 22.56 17.35
N LEU A 340 16.45 23.69 16.93
CA LEU A 340 15.58 24.53 17.76
C LEU A 340 14.29 23.79 18.13
N PHE A 341 13.67 23.09 17.19
CA PHE A 341 12.47 22.30 17.44
C PHE A 341 12.72 21.18 18.47
N LEU A 342 13.76 20.36 18.26
CA LEU A 342 14.16 19.28 19.18
C LEU A 342 14.49 19.82 20.59
N SER A 343 15.13 20.99 20.66
CA SER A 343 15.43 21.65 21.94
C SER A 343 14.16 22.12 22.66
N LYS A 344 13.16 22.63 21.92
CA LYS A 344 11.86 23.02 22.49
C LYS A 344 11.09 21.81 23.02
N LEU A 345 11.05 20.70 22.28
CA LEU A 345 10.41 19.46 22.75
C LEU A 345 10.98 19.02 24.10
N ARG A 346 12.31 19.07 24.24
CA ARG A 346 13.00 18.79 25.51
C ARG A 346 12.53 19.70 26.65
N THR A 347 12.38 21.00 26.39
CA THR A 347 11.91 21.94 27.43
C THR A 347 10.45 21.71 27.82
N VAL A 348 9.59 21.39 26.84
CA VAL A 348 8.17 21.10 27.07
C VAL A 348 7.98 19.82 27.90
N ALA A 349 8.78 18.79 27.64
CA ALA A 349 8.72 17.57 28.43
C ALA A 349 9.18 17.77 29.90
N ARG A 350 10.04 18.77 30.17
CA ARG A 350 10.46 19.10 31.54
C ARG A 350 9.37 19.85 32.33
N SER A 351 8.42 20.50 31.65
CA SER A 351 7.30 21.19 32.30
C SER A 351 6.16 20.27 32.75
N GLY A 352 6.25 18.96 32.48
CA GLY A 352 5.28 17.95 32.92
C GLY A 352 4.43 17.40 31.77
N SER A 353 3.19 17.01 32.10
CA SER A 353 2.24 16.41 31.16
C SER A 353 1.92 17.34 29.99
N VAL A 354 1.83 16.78 28.78
CA VAL A 354 1.59 17.53 27.55
C VAL A 354 0.30 17.03 26.88
N ALA A 355 -0.53 17.93 26.35
CA ALA A 355 -1.85 17.59 25.83
C ALA A 355 -1.84 16.58 24.66
N TRP A 356 -0.74 16.48 23.92
CA TRP A 356 -0.57 15.56 22.79
C TRP A 356 0.11 14.23 23.16
N CYS A 357 0.51 14.03 24.42
CA CYS A 357 1.11 12.79 24.91
C CYS A 357 0.57 12.45 26.30
N SER A 358 -0.34 11.49 26.36
CA SER A 358 -0.98 11.08 27.61
C SER A 358 -0.12 10.16 28.48
N ASP A 359 0.90 9.53 27.90
CA ASP A 359 1.75 8.52 28.54
C ASP A 359 3.18 9.04 28.72
N GLU A 360 3.68 8.97 29.95
CA GLU A 360 5.01 9.44 30.32
C GLU A 360 6.12 8.60 29.66
N GLU A 361 5.94 7.28 29.51
CA GLU A 361 6.93 6.41 28.86
C GLU A 361 7.12 6.79 27.39
N ASN A 362 6.00 7.06 26.71
CA ASN A 362 6.00 7.54 25.32
C ASN A 362 6.68 8.90 25.20
N LEU A 363 6.45 9.81 26.15
CA LEU A 363 7.11 11.12 26.19
C LEU A 363 8.62 10.98 26.36
N VAL A 364 9.07 10.09 27.25
CA VAL A 364 10.50 9.78 27.47
C VAL A 364 11.14 9.24 26.20
N ALA A 365 10.49 8.32 25.48
CA ALA A 365 11.00 7.77 24.24
C ALA A 365 11.18 8.85 23.15
N ILE A 366 10.20 9.75 23.02
CA ILE A 366 10.25 10.88 22.08
C ILE A 366 11.40 11.82 22.44
N VAL A 367 11.54 12.21 23.71
CA VAL A 367 12.60 13.13 24.16
C VAL A 367 13.97 12.52 23.98
N THR A 368 14.15 11.25 24.36
CA THR A 368 15.41 10.51 24.20
C THR A 368 15.83 10.52 22.74
N ARG A 369 14.91 10.19 21.83
CA ARG A 369 15.17 10.24 20.39
C ARG A 369 15.55 11.65 19.92
N GLY A 370 14.89 12.68 20.45
CA GLY A 370 15.22 14.07 20.14
C GLY A 370 16.62 14.48 20.59
N GLU A 371 17.05 14.04 21.77
CA GLU A 371 18.40 14.30 22.29
C GLU A 371 19.49 13.59 21.48
N GLU A 372 19.25 12.35 21.04
CA GLU A 372 20.13 11.62 20.13
C GLU A 372 20.33 12.38 18.81
N LEU A 373 19.23 12.77 18.16
CA LEU A 373 19.26 13.49 16.88
C LEU A 373 19.94 14.85 17.03
N LEU A 374 19.62 15.59 18.09
CA LEU A 374 20.26 16.87 18.39
C LEU A 374 21.77 16.72 18.59
N SER A 375 22.20 15.64 19.24
CA SER A 375 23.61 15.36 19.47
C SER A 375 24.35 15.04 18.18
N LEU A 376 23.73 14.28 17.27
CA LEU A 376 24.29 14.02 15.93
C LEU A 376 24.43 15.31 15.11
N LEU A 377 23.39 16.14 15.09
CA LEU A 377 23.33 17.35 14.27
C LEU A 377 24.34 18.45 14.67
N LYS A 378 24.93 18.38 15.89
CA LYS A 378 26.05 19.25 16.30
C LYS A 378 27.31 19.03 15.46
N ALA A 379 27.46 17.86 14.84
CA ALA A 379 28.58 17.53 13.97
C ALA A 379 28.03 17.15 12.57
N PRO A 380 27.80 18.15 11.67
CA PRO A 380 27.10 17.92 10.40
C PRO A 380 27.69 16.81 9.53
N GLY A 381 29.03 16.71 9.45
CA GLY A 381 29.69 15.63 8.71
C GLY A 381 29.41 14.23 9.29
N VAL A 382 29.36 14.11 10.60
CA VAL A 382 28.97 12.85 11.28
C VAL A 382 27.49 12.57 11.04
N ALA A 383 26.63 13.58 11.23
CA ALA A 383 25.20 13.45 10.99
C ALA A 383 24.91 12.96 9.57
N GLN A 384 25.55 13.54 8.55
CA GLN A 384 25.40 13.11 7.16
C GLN A 384 25.80 11.64 6.98
N SER A 385 26.93 11.20 7.56
CA SER A 385 27.39 9.81 7.45
C SER A 385 26.50 8.79 8.17
N VAL A 386 25.92 9.17 9.32
CA VAL A 386 25.09 8.29 10.16
C VAL A 386 23.63 8.25 9.67
N LEU A 387 23.08 9.41 9.33
CA LEU A 387 21.68 9.56 8.94
C LEU A 387 21.45 9.32 7.44
N THR A 388 22.49 9.49 6.62
CA THR A 388 22.46 9.27 5.17
C THR A 388 23.62 8.35 4.77
N PRO A 389 23.63 7.08 5.25
CA PRO A 389 24.73 6.17 4.98
C PRO A 389 24.88 5.93 3.47
N PRO A 390 26.11 5.92 2.93
CA PRO A 390 26.33 5.62 1.54
C PRO A 390 25.83 4.22 1.16
N PRO A 391 25.36 3.99 -0.08
CA PRO A 391 24.80 2.70 -0.50
C PRO A 391 25.79 1.53 -0.38
N TYR A 392 27.10 1.80 -0.45
CA TYR A 392 28.14 0.76 -0.28
C TYR A 392 28.32 0.31 1.17
N VAL A 393 27.85 1.06 2.17
CA VAL A 393 27.85 0.66 3.58
C VAL A 393 26.71 -0.33 3.86
N THR A 394 25.60 -0.22 3.12
CA THR A 394 24.46 -1.15 3.22
C THR A 394 24.65 -2.48 2.47
N THR A 395 25.62 -2.55 1.56
CA THR A 395 26.10 -3.81 1.00
C THR A 395 27.32 -4.26 1.80
N PRO A 396 27.38 -5.47 2.38
CA PRO A 396 28.57 -5.94 3.08
C PRO A 396 29.70 -6.17 2.08
N ARG A 397 30.43 -5.11 1.73
CA ARG A 397 31.77 -5.21 1.18
C ARG A 397 32.66 -5.44 2.38
N TRP A 398 32.90 -6.71 2.70
CA TRP A 398 34.05 -7.07 3.53
C TRP A 398 35.23 -6.23 3.05
N HIS A 399 35.83 -5.45 3.94
CA HIS A 399 36.96 -4.57 3.63
C HIS A 399 38.02 -5.36 2.85
N ARG A 400 38.02 -5.25 1.52
CA ARG A 400 39.23 -5.48 0.73
C ARG A 400 40.03 -4.20 0.83
N ASP A 401 40.62 -4.04 2.00
CA ASP A 401 41.51 -2.94 2.30
C ASP A 401 42.76 -3.13 1.43
N SER A 402 42.83 -2.43 0.30
CA SER A 402 43.96 -2.49 -0.64
C SER A 402 45.30 -2.19 0.04
N ASN A 403 45.25 -1.50 1.18
CA ASN A 403 46.41 -1.12 1.99
C ASN A 403 46.82 -2.18 3.03
N VAL A 404 45.95 -3.13 3.38
CA VAL A 404 46.30 -4.28 4.25
C VAL A 404 46.87 -5.45 3.42
N ALA A 405 46.54 -5.50 2.12
CA ALA A 405 47.10 -6.48 1.19
C ALA A 405 48.59 -6.24 0.88
N MET A 406 49.08 -4.99 0.90
CA MET A 406 50.48 -4.67 0.57
C MET A 406 51.51 -5.25 1.56
N PRO A 407 51.35 -5.11 2.89
CA PRO A 407 52.27 -5.73 3.85
C PRO A 407 52.27 -7.27 3.78
N LEU A 408 51.12 -7.88 3.46
CA LEU A 408 50.98 -9.34 3.32
C LEU A 408 51.58 -9.85 1.99
N GLN A 409 51.41 -9.10 0.89
CA GLN A 409 52.05 -9.38 -0.40
C GLN A 409 53.57 -9.16 -0.35
N LEU A 410 54.05 -8.14 0.36
CA LEU A 410 55.48 -7.93 0.62
C LEU A 410 56.07 -9.03 1.51
N ARG A 411 55.33 -9.53 2.51
CA ARG A 411 55.76 -10.72 3.31
C ARG A 411 55.86 -11.99 2.48
N ALA A 412 54.91 -12.22 1.56
CA ALA A 412 54.97 -13.36 0.65
C ALA A 412 56.17 -13.26 -0.31
N LEU A 413 56.43 -12.07 -0.87
CA LEU A 413 57.59 -11.84 -1.75
C LEU A 413 58.93 -11.96 -1.02
N THR A 414 59.02 -11.49 0.24
CA THR A 414 60.25 -11.63 1.05
C THR A 414 60.47 -13.05 1.57
N SER A 415 59.41 -13.83 1.77
CA SER A 415 59.54 -15.27 2.10
C SER A 415 60.01 -16.12 0.92
N LEU A 416 59.78 -15.68 -0.33
CA LEU A 416 60.26 -16.34 -1.54
C LEU A 416 61.74 -16.04 -1.85
N THR A 417 62.29 -14.96 -1.29
CA THR A 417 63.71 -14.60 -1.43
C THR A 417 64.58 -15.11 -0.28
N HIS A 418 64.01 -15.84 0.69
CA HIS A 418 64.73 -16.36 1.86
C HIS A 418 64.77 -17.89 1.97
N SER A 419 64.45 -18.62 0.89
CA SER A 419 64.83 -20.02 0.74
C SER A 419 66.15 -20.14 -0.03
N GLN A 420 67.25 -20.17 0.73
CA GLN A 420 68.64 -20.52 0.35
C GLN A 420 69.35 -19.65 -0.70
#